data_AF-A0A940R0X4-F1
#
_entry.id   AF-A0A940R0X4-F1
#
_cell.length_a   1.000
_cell.length_b   1.000
_cell.length_c   1.000
_cell.angle_alpha   90.00
_cell.angle_beta   90.00
_cell.angle_gamma   90.00
#
_symmetry.space_group_name_H-M   'P 1'
#
loop_
_entity.id
_entity.type
_entity.pdbx_description
1 polymer ?
#
loop_
_entity_poly.entity_id
_entity_poly.type
_entity_poly.pdbx_seq_one_letter_code
_entity_poly.pdbx_strand_id
1 'polypeptide(L)' 'MLKEQKRFETLDTLRGLASLQVVISHALYITPLIERIHHAKTTEGLSLPVIVFSFTPVHTIWAASEAVILFFVLSGYVLS' A
#
# COMPACT_ATOMS: atom_id res chain seq x y z
N MET A 1 -37.64 9.07 5.29
CA MET A 1 -36.84 8.19 6.16
C MET A 1 -35.39 8.31 5.70
N LEU A 2 -34.70 9.34 6.18
CA LEU A 2 -33.30 9.58 5.81
C LEU A 2 -32.48 8.52 6.53
N LYS A 3 -31.87 7.63 5.75
CA LYS A 3 -31.00 6.57 6.27
C LYS A 3 -29.78 7.28 6.83
N GLU A 4 -29.68 7.39 8.15
CA GLU A 4 -28.46 7.87 8.78
C GLU A 4 -27.32 6.95 8.33
N GLN A 5 -26.48 7.46 7.44
CA GLN A 5 -25.22 6.83 7.07
C GLN A 5 -24.41 6.78 8.36
N LYS A 6 -24.49 5.65 9.07
CA LYS A 6 -23.75 5.43 10.31
C LYS A 6 -22.28 5.42 9.91
N ARG A 7 -21.63 6.59 9.97
CA ARG A 7 -20.20 6.75 9.71
C ARG A 7 -19.45 5.83 10.66
N PHE A 8 -18.79 4.83 10.10
CA PHE A 8 -17.98 3.91 10.86
C PHE A 8 -16.59 4.53 11.03
N GLU A 9 -16.32 5.08 12.21
CA GLU A 9 -15.02 5.68 12.57
C GLU A 9 -13.84 4.72 12.33
N THR A 10 -14.07 3.40 12.47
CA THR A 10 -13.09 2.36 12.14
C THR A 10 -12.70 2.37 10.66
N LEU A 11 -13.64 2.64 9.74
CA LEU A 11 -13.36 2.73 8.31
C LEU A 11 -12.61 4.01 7.94
N ASP A 12 -12.91 5.12 8.63
CA ASP A 12 -12.15 6.37 8.52
C ASP A 12 -10.68 6.17 8.94
N THR A 13 -10.45 5.42 10.02
CA THR A 13 -9.11 5.07 10.51
C THR A 13 -8.36 4.18 9.51
N LEU A 14 -9.03 3.16 8.96
CA LEU A 14 -8.45 2.30 7.93
C LEU A 14 -8.06 3.07 6.66
N ARG A 15 -8.86 4.07 6.26
CA ARG A 15 -8.54 4.96 5.14
C ARG A 15 -7.27 5.75 5.42
N GLY A 16 -7.12 6.29 6.63
CA GLY A 16 -5.91 7.00 7.05
C GLY A 16 -4.68 6.10 7.02
N LEU A 17 -4.79 4.87 7.51
CA LEU A 17 -3.70 3.90 7.49
C LEU A 17 -3.30 3.52 6.06
N ALA A 18 -4.29 3.31 5.17
CA ALA A 18 -4.05 3.06 3.76
C ALA A 18 -3.33 4.25 3.08
N SER A 19 -3.75 5.49 3.35
CA SER A 19 -3.06 6.67 2.78
C SER A 19 -1.61 6.81 3.27
N LEU A 20 -1.33 6.46 4.53
CA LEU A 20 0.02 6.48 5.08
C LEU A 20 0.90 5.45 4.35
N GLN A 21 0.38 4.24 4.15
CA GLN A 21 1.06 3.20 3.39
C GLN A 21 1.37 3.64 1.96
N VAL A 22 0.42 4.29 1.26
CA VAL A 22 0.62 4.82 -0.10
C VAL A 22 1.76 5.83 -0.17
N VAL A 23 1.81 6.79 0.76
CA VAL A 23 2.85 7.83 0.80
C VAL A 23 4.22 7.24 1.07
N ILE A 24 4.30 6.33 2.06
CA ILE A 24 5.55 5.64 2.41
C ILE A 24 6.05 4.82 1.21
N SER A 25 5.17 4.05 0.57
CA SER A 25 5.57 3.26 -0.60
C SER A 25 6.04 4.15 -1.75
N HIS A 26 5.36 5.26 -2.06
CA HIS A 26 5.82 6.20 -3.09
C HIS A 26 7.16 6.84 -2.73
N ALA A 27 7.39 7.20 -1.47
CA ALA A 27 8.67 7.73 -1.00
C ALA A 27 9.81 6.71 -1.20
N LEU A 28 9.54 5.41 -1.00
CA LEU A 28 10.51 4.34 -1.25
C LEU A 28 10.78 4.16 -2.76
N TYR A 29 9.75 4.20 -3.61
CA TYR A 29 9.88 4.04 -5.05
C TYR A 29 10.59 5.20 -5.76
N ILE A 30 10.63 6.39 -5.17
CA ILE A 30 11.46 7.51 -5.68
C ILE A 30 12.96 7.14 -5.70
N THR A 31 13.38 6.15 -4.90
CA THR A 31 14.77 5.70 -4.86
C THR A 31 15.07 4.78 -6.05
N PRO A 32 16.07 5.08 -6.90
CA PRO A 32 16.39 4.30 -8.11
C PRO A 32 16.86 2.87 -7.81
N LEU A 33 17.32 2.59 -6.58
CA LEU A 33 17.66 1.24 -6.13
C LEU A 33 16.42 0.35 -5.98
N ILE A 34 15.35 0.90 -5.38
CA ILE A 34 14.10 0.17 -5.12
C ILE A 34 13.32 -0.02 -6.42
N GLU A 35 13.31 0.97 -7.30
CA GLU A 35 12.72 0.87 -8.64
C GLU A 35 13.38 -0.25 -9.46
N ARG A 36 14.71 -0.33 -9.47
CA ARG A 36 15.44 -1.42 -10.13
C ARG A 36 15.15 -2.80 -9.55
N ILE A 37 14.99 -2.91 -8.23
CA ILE A 37 14.63 -4.17 -7.56
C ILE A 37 13.19 -4.57 -7.89
N HIS A 38 12.28 -3.60 -7.93
CA HIS A 38 10.87 -3.82 -8.25
C HIS A 38 10.66 -4.26 -9.70
N HIS A 39 11.43 -3.69 -10.64
CA HIS A 39 11.40 -4.08 -12.05
C HIS A 39 12.31 -5.27 -12.39
N ALA A 40 13.16 -5.73 -11.46
CA ALA A 40 13.96 -6.92 -11.65
C ALA A 40 13.06 -8.17 -11.67
N LYS A 41 12.89 -8.74 -12.87
CA LYS A 41 12.18 -10.02 -13.06
C LYS A 41 13.00 -11.23 -12.58
N THR A 42 14.26 -11.02 -12.23
CA THR A 42 15.21 -12.08 -11.88
C THR A 42 15.90 -11.71 -10.57
N THR A 43 16.00 -12.68 -9.65
CA THR A 43 16.71 -12.53 -8.36
C THR A 43 18.24 -12.68 -8.49
N GLU A 44 18.75 -12.84 -9.72
CA GLU A 44 20.16 -12.99 -10.00
C GLU A 44 20.94 -11.72 -9.61
N GLY A 45 21.83 -11.86 -8.62
CA GLY A 45 22.65 -10.75 -8.11
C GLY A 45 22.03 -9.97 -6.94
N LEU A 46 20.83 -10.31 -6.48
CA LEU A 46 20.25 -9.74 -5.26
C LEU A 46 20.76 -10.45 -4.01
N SER A 47 21.08 -9.69 -2.97
CA SER A 47 21.43 -10.25 -1.67
C SER A 47 20.19 -10.88 -1.01
N LEU A 48 20.40 -11.98 -0.26
CA LEU A 48 19.34 -12.70 0.46
C LEU A 48 18.37 -11.80 1.26
N PRO A 49 18.82 -10.73 1.95
CA PRO A 49 17.91 -9.83 2.66
C PRO A 49 16.93 -9.10 1.74
N VAL A 50 17.35 -8.74 0.53
CA VAL A 50 16.52 -8.03 -0.45
C VAL A 50 15.48 -8.97 -1.05
N ILE A 51 15.87 -10.21 -1.36
CA ILE A 51 14.93 -11.24 -1.83
C ILE A 51 13.85 -11.49 -0.78
N VAL A 52 14.25 -11.61 0.50
CA VAL A 52 13.31 -11.77 1.60
C VAL A 52 12.41 -10.54 1.74
N PHE A 53 12.93 -9.31 1.61
CA PHE A 53 12.10 -8.11 1.75
C PHE A 53 11.11 -7.89 0.58
N SER A 54 11.48 -8.31 -0.64
CA SER A 54 10.69 -8.04 -1.85
C SER A 54 9.76 -9.19 -2.27
N PHE A 55 10.11 -10.45 -2.00
CA PHE A 55 9.36 -11.62 -2.49
C PHE A 55 8.60 -12.39 -1.39
N THR A 56 8.72 -11.97 -0.13
CA THR A 56 7.94 -12.59 0.96
C THR A 56 6.62 -11.88 1.20
N PRO A 57 5.63 -12.54 1.82
CA PRO A 57 4.37 -11.90 2.23
C PRO A 57 4.52 -10.66 3.13
N VAL A 58 5.71 -10.41 3.68
CA VAL A 58 6.01 -9.15 4.40
C VAL A 58 6.05 -7.95 3.44
N HIS A 59 6.25 -8.17 2.15
CA HIS A 59 6.14 -7.15 1.11
C HIS A 59 4.76 -6.46 1.11
N THR A 60 3.70 -7.13 1.56
CA THR A 60 2.34 -6.57 1.66
C THR A 60 2.29 -5.30 2.53
N ILE A 61 3.24 -5.11 3.46
CA ILE A 61 3.32 -3.90 4.30
C ILE A 61 3.73 -2.67 3.46
N TRP A 62 4.44 -2.85 2.35
CA TRP A 62 4.94 -1.79 1.48
C TRP A 62 4.40 -1.89 0.04
N ALA A 63 3.49 -2.85 -0.19
CA ALA A 63 2.84 -3.07 -1.46
C ALA A 63 1.89 -1.90 -1.77
N ALA A 64 2.33 -1.04 -2.69
CA ALA A 64 1.64 0.22 -3.00
C ALA A 64 0.28 -0.01 -3.66
N SER A 65 0.19 -0.98 -4.56
CA SER A 65 -0.99 -1.17 -5.42
C SER A 65 -2.27 -1.47 -4.62
N GLU A 66 -2.17 -2.40 -3.67
CA GLU A 66 -3.27 -2.84 -2.83
C GLU A 66 -3.74 -1.73 -1.89
N ALA A 67 -2.79 -0.96 -1.33
CA ALA A 67 -3.06 0.17 -0.44
C ALA A 67 -3.81 1.31 -1.18
N VAL A 68 -3.43 1.61 -2.43
CA VAL A 68 -4.12 2.62 -3.25
C VAL A 68 -5.56 2.21 -3.54
N ILE A 69 -5.80 0.94 -3.90
CA ILE A 69 -7.16 0.42 -4.14
C ILE A 69 -8.02 0.56 -2.87
N LEU A 70 -7.49 0.13 -1.72
CA LEU A 70 -8.19 0.23 -0.45
C LEU A 70 -8.51 1.68 -0.08
N PHE A 71 -7.54 2.59 -0.26
CA PHE A 71 -7.74 4.03 -0.05
C PHE A 71 -8.86 4.60 -0.92
N PHE A 72 -8.88 4.27 -2.22
CA PHE A 72 -9.91 4.75 -3.14
C PHE A 72 -11.31 4.19 -2.81
N VAL A 73 -11.41 2.89 -2.53
CA VAL A 73 -12.67 2.24 -2.17
C VAL A 73 -13.24 2.83 -0.89
N LEU A 74 -12.40 2.98 0.15
CA LEU A 74 -12.82 3.60 1.41
C LEU A 74 -13.15 5.09 1.25
N SER A 75 -12.44 5.82 0.38
CA SER A 75 -12.76 7.22 0.08
C SER A 75 -14.13 7.36 -0.58
N GLY A 76 -14.49 6.47 -1.51
CA GLY A 76 -15.82 6.46 -2.14
C GLY A 76 -16.93 6.01 -1.19
N TYR A 77 -16.67 4.98 -0.37
CA TYR A 77 -17.66 4.41 0.55
C TYR A 77 -17.96 5.30 1.76
N VAL A 78 -16.95 6.00 2.29
CA VAL A 78 -17.10 6.88 3.46
C VAL A 78 -17.78 8.21 3.11
N LEU A 79 -17.63 8.70 1.87
CA LEU A 79 -18.17 10.00 1.44
C LEU A 79 -19.61 9.92 0.88
N SER A 80 -20.23 8.73 0.84
CA SER A 80 -21.58 8.47 0.33
C SER A 80 -22.60 8.17 1.45
#